data_AF-A0A7X3L027-F1
#
_entry.id   AF-A0A7X3L027-F1
#
_cell.length_a   1.000
_cell.length_b   1.000
_cell.length_c   1.000
_cell.angle_alpha   90.00
_cell.angle_beta   90.00
_cell.angle_gamma   90.00
#
_symmetry.space_group_name_H-M   'P 1'
#
loop_
_entity.id
_entity.type
_entity.pdbx_description
1 polymer ?
#
loop_
_entity_poly.entity_id
_entity_poly.type
_entity_poly.pdbx_seq_one_letter_code
_entity_poly.pdbx_strand_id
1 'polypeptide(L)'
;MIAKKIEDMPHEYALLMHPEQRRAALGDAQLKISNADIGMGGTDFYRKEWEGIHFYNCIFYGVIHLAILRNCVFEHCQFPGSNFQSLAVDNVLFLRTDTLGGAYLMSGASSQSKNVRFVECDFGGDDANPNRYGAISFHDVSYERCTGQYMVVKGHGVVIYRDCRFGPIYAANGSKTSRKIRRATTYIENCTFKGQTDIARSMLTSLTIRNSNFEVLEIGKSTVEGDVLIEDVQAGAMYGEFWTARSITIRNSNFRGINVNPKDWYHELYRALDCAVSKENLDKLQAVTVENVECGRDDLEEWWLAHQIDDEVTGCWILGGRATTVIRNCKIPKALLALQSANVLIDNYEGEKASFVSSKMGSLTFRATNITQAIDFTGVQVQKLDAKGLNRFTGQKIVLEGSNVSL
;
A
#
# COMPACT_ATOMS: atom_id res chain seq x y z
N MET A 1 -29.87 -7.10 22.93
CA MET A 1 -30.44 -5.74 23.10
C MET A 1 -31.34 -5.46 21.91
N ILE A 2 -32.46 -4.77 22.10
CA ILE A 2 -33.42 -4.49 21.02
C ILE A 2 -33.27 -3.01 20.64
N ALA A 3 -32.69 -2.73 19.48
CA ALA A 3 -32.66 -1.38 18.92
C ALA A 3 -34.09 -0.94 18.56
N LYS A 4 -34.41 0.34 18.73
CA LYS A 4 -35.69 0.93 18.32
C LYS A 4 -35.53 1.60 16.97
N LYS A 5 -36.52 1.48 16.10
CA LYS A 5 -36.54 2.28 14.86
C LYS A 5 -36.46 3.77 15.22
N ILE A 6 -35.67 4.53 14.47
CA ILE A 6 -35.50 5.95 14.75
C ILE A 6 -36.83 6.72 14.69
N GLU A 7 -37.77 6.28 13.87
CA GLU A 7 -39.12 6.84 13.76
C GLU A 7 -39.95 6.68 15.05
N ASP A 8 -39.64 5.65 15.86
CA ASP A 8 -40.25 5.43 17.17
C ASP A 8 -39.60 6.28 18.28
N MET A 9 -38.64 7.14 17.93
CA MET A 9 -37.95 8.10 18.78
C MET A 9 -38.26 9.53 18.30
N PRO A 10 -39.49 10.04 18.54
CA PRO A 10 -40.01 11.21 17.83
C PRO A 10 -39.23 12.50 18.08
N HIS A 11 -38.65 12.65 19.27
CA HIS A 11 -37.82 13.81 19.59
C HIS A 11 -36.50 13.77 18.81
N GLU A 12 -35.76 12.67 18.91
CA GLU A 12 -34.49 12.45 18.25
C GLU A 12 -34.64 12.47 16.72
N TYR A 13 -35.69 11.84 16.19
CA TYR A 13 -36.00 11.83 14.77
C TYR A 13 -36.26 13.23 14.23
N ALA A 14 -37.06 14.05 14.94
CA ALA A 14 -37.30 15.44 14.55
C ALA A 14 -36.00 16.25 14.51
N LEU A 15 -35.15 16.13 15.53
CA LEU A 15 -33.87 16.84 15.58
C LEU A 15 -32.85 16.29 14.57
N LEU A 16 -32.91 15.02 14.21
CA LEU A 16 -32.09 14.41 13.15
C LEU A 16 -32.48 14.95 11.77
N MET A 17 -33.78 15.10 11.53
CA MET A 17 -34.35 15.50 10.23
C MET A 17 -34.31 17.01 9.97
N HIS A 18 -34.24 17.82 11.02
CA HIS A 18 -34.33 19.28 10.96
C HIS A 18 -33.14 19.97 11.65
N PRO A 19 -32.05 20.30 10.93
CA PRO A 19 -30.83 20.89 11.52
C PRO A 19 -31.07 22.27 12.15
N GLU A 20 -32.02 23.05 11.66
CA GLU A 20 -32.39 24.34 12.27
C GLU A 20 -33.06 24.15 13.64
N GLN A 21 -33.97 23.18 13.76
CA GLN A 21 -34.60 22.85 15.03
C GLN A 21 -33.58 22.30 16.02
N ARG A 22 -32.64 21.45 15.57
CA ARG A 22 -31.52 20.95 16.38
C ARG A 22 -30.67 22.08 16.94
N ARG A 23 -30.25 23.02 16.09
CA ARG A 23 -29.47 24.20 16.51
C ARG A 23 -30.24 25.08 17.48
N ALA A 24 -31.54 25.31 17.25
CA ALA A 24 -32.36 26.08 18.17
C ALA A 24 -32.55 25.39 19.54
N ALA A 25 -32.68 24.06 19.55
CA ALA A 25 -32.93 23.29 20.77
C ALA A 25 -31.66 23.03 21.61
N LEU A 26 -30.51 22.80 20.96
CA LEU A 26 -29.29 22.33 21.62
C LEU A 26 -28.16 23.37 21.61
N GLY A 27 -28.24 24.42 20.78
CA GLY A 27 -27.13 25.34 20.56
C GLY A 27 -25.91 24.57 20.05
N ASP A 28 -24.81 24.66 20.80
CA ASP A 28 -23.55 23.97 20.52
C ASP A 28 -23.47 22.55 21.12
N ALA A 29 -24.46 22.13 21.91
CA ALA A 29 -24.47 20.79 22.50
C ALA A 29 -24.74 19.71 21.44
N GLN A 30 -24.10 18.56 21.60
CA GLN A 30 -24.30 17.43 20.70
C GLN A 30 -25.66 16.75 20.93
N LEU A 31 -26.36 16.40 19.84
CA LEU A 31 -27.49 15.50 19.89
C LEU A 31 -26.98 14.07 20.11
N LYS A 32 -27.37 13.41 21.20
CA LYS A 32 -27.07 11.99 21.42
C LYS A 32 -28.25 11.13 21.00
N ILE A 33 -28.02 10.19 20.08
CA ILE A 33 -28.99 9.18 19.66
C ILE A 33 -28.43 7.83 20.10
N SER A 34 -29.21 7.02 20.82
CA SER A 34 -28.72 5.75 21.38
C SER A 34 -29.67 4.59 21.15
N ASN A 35 -29.11 3.41 20.86
CA ASN A 35 -29.87 2.18 20.63
C ASN A 35 -30.93 2.32 19.51
N ALA A 36 -30.60 3.11 18.49
CA ALA A 36 -31.48 3.36 17.36
C ALA A 36 -31.11 2.48 16.17
N ASP A 37 -32.14 2.01 15.49
CA ASP A 37 -32.06 1.38 14.19
C ASP A 37 -32.37 2.42 13.11
N ILE A 38 -31.38 2.69 12.28
CA ILE A 38 -31.36 3.81 11.34
C ILE A 38 -31.19 3.21 9.95
N GLY A 39 -32.31 2.86 9.35
CA GLY A 39 -32.34 2.40 7.97
C GLY A 39 -33.76 2.36 7.46
N MET A 40 -33.99 3.01 6.31
CA MET A 40 -35.28 3.03 5.63
C MET A 40 -35.06 2.75 4.14
N GLY A 41 -36.07 2.17 3.50
CA GLY A 41 -36.10 1.85 2.07
C GLY A 41 -36.12 3.10 1.18
N GLY A 42 -35.05 3.89 1.19
CA GLY A 42 -34.82 4.97 0.22
C GLY A 42 -35.20 6.38 0.69
N THR A 43 -34.22 7.28 0.58
CA THR A 43 -34.30 8.76 0.49
C THR A 43 -34.72 9.62 1.67
N ASP A 44 -35.20 9.11 2.81
CA ASP A 44 -35.58 10.02 3.93
C ASP A 44 -34.44 10.93 4.39
N PHE A 45 -33.23 10.37 4.42
CA PHE A 45 -32.01 11.11 4.75
C PHE A 45 -31.33 11.75 3.54
N TYR A 46 -31.95 11.70 2.35
CA TYR A 46 -31.35 12.23 1.13
C TYR A 46 -31.08 13.73 1.25
N ARG A 47 -29.81 14.11 1.08
CA ARG A 47 -29.30 15.48 1.18
C ARG A 47 -29.61 16.16 2.52
N LYS A 48 -29.81 15.39 3.59
CA LYS A 48 -29.90 15.96 4.94
C LYS A 48 -28.52 16.36 5.48
N GLU A 49 -28.54 17.25 6.48
CA GLU A 49 -27.35 17.75 7.15
C GLU A 49 -27.29 17.21 8.58
N TRP A 50 -26.28 16.39 8.84
CA TRP A 50 -25.98 15.87 10.16
C TRP A 50 -24.77 16.60 10.70
N GLU A 51 -25.00 17.39 11.76
CA GLU A 51 -23.98 18.21 12.40
C GLU A 51 -24.13 18.15 13.91
N GLY A 52 -23.02 17.82 14.60
CA GLY A 52 -22.98 17.75 16.06
C GLY A 52 -23.82 16.61 16.63
N ILE A 53 -23.69 15.40 16.07
CA ILE A 53 -24.50 14.24 16.48
C ILE A 53 -23.58 13.11 16.95
N HIS A 54 -23.89 12.55 18.12
CA HIS A 54 -23.28 11.34 18.64
C HIS A 54 -24.27 10.18 18.56
N PHE A 55 -24.03 9.26 17.64
CA PHE A 55 -24.71 7.98 17.54
C PHE A 55 -23.99 6.94 18.41
N TYR A 56 -24.69 6.36 19.38
CA TYR A 56 -24.12 5.40 20.32
C TYR A 56 -24.91 4.09 20.29
N ASN A 57 -24.24 2.98 19.96
CA ASN A 57 -24.86 1.66 19.86
C ASN A 57 -26.04 1.63 18.87
N CYS A 58 -25.86 2.29 17.72
CA CYS A 58 -26.86 2.36 16.64
C CYS A 58 -26.54 1.39 15.50
N ILE A 59 -27.56 0.97 14.76
CA ILE A 59 -27.41 0.14 13.56
C ILE A 59 -27.79 1.00 12.35
N PHE A 60 -26.96 0.98 11.31
CA PHE A 60 -27.17 1.67 10.06
C PHE A 60 -27.26 0.65 8.92
N TYR A 61 -28.37 0.63 8.19
CA TYR A 61 -28.54 -0.26 7.03
C TYR A 61 -29.26 0.45 5.88
N GLY A 62 -29.23 -0.17 4.70
CA GLY A 62 -29.85 0.40 3.50
C GLY A 62 -29.09 1.62 2.98
N VAL A 63 -29.79 2.56 2.36
CA VAL A 63 -29.18 3.71 1.66
C VAL A 63 -29.34 4.98 2.47
N ILE A 64 -28.22 5.58 2.89
CA ILE A 64 -28.18 6.86 3.61
C ILE A 64 -27.26 7.79 2.85
N HIS A 65 -27.82 8.85 2.26
CA HIS A 65 -27.08 9.77 1.39
C HIS A 65 -27.21 11.21 1.90
N LEU A 66 -26.24 11.68 2.65
CA LEU A 66 -26.24 13.00 3.27
C LEU A 66 -25.64 14.08 2.36
N ALA A 67 -26.05 15.33 2.57
CA ALA A 67 -25.37 16.48 1.97
C ALA A 67 -24.12 16.83 2.79
N ILE A 68 -24.27 16.85 4.11
CA ILE A 68 -23.21 17.23 5.06
C ILE A 68 -23.22 16.24 6.23
N LEU A 69 -22.02 15.81 6.62
CA LEU A 69 -21.75 15.08 7.85
C LEU A 69 -20.60 15.78 8.58
N ARG A 70 -20.87 16.47 9.68
CA ARG A 70 -19.87 17.28 10.37
C ARG A 70 -19.90 17.12 11.88
N ASN A 71 -18.74 17.06 12.53
CA ASN A 71 -18.65 17.01 14.00
C ASN A 71 -19.48 15.86 14.59
N CYS A 72 -19.51 14.72 13.89
CA CYS A 72 -20.31 13.55 14.25
C CYS A 72 -19.43 12.44 14.81
N VAL A 73 -19.98 11.68 15.76
CA VAL A 73 -19.36 10.51 16.35
C VAL A 73 -20.28 9.32 16.17
N PHE A 74 -19.74 8.21 15.67
CA PHE A 74 -20.38 6.91 15.60
C PHE A 74 -19.62 5.98 16.54
N GLU A 75 -20.18 5.70 17.71
CA GLU A 75 -19.55 4.88 18.74
C GLU A 75 -20.33 3.57 18.91
N HIS A 76 -19.63 2.44 18.84
CA HIS A 76 -20.25 1.11 18.93
C HIS A 76 -21.38 0.88 17.91
N CYS A 77 -21.30 1.55 16.76
CA CYS A 77 -22.29 1.46 15.70
C CYS A 77 -21.99 0.32 14.72
N GLN A 78 -23.04 -0.22 14.09
CA GLN A 78 -22.94 -1.27 13.08
C GLN A 78 -23.45 -0.77 11.73
N PHE A 79 -22.86 -1.24 10.63
CA PHE A 79 -23.15 -0.79 9.26
C PHE A 79 -23.52 -1.94 8.28
N PRO A 80 -24.29 -2.97 8.68
CA PRO A 80 -24.51 -4.18 7.88
C PRO A 80 -25.13 -3.87 6.52
N GLY A 81 -24.42 -4.22 5.44
CA GLY A 81 -24.91 -4.05 4.07
C GLY A 81 -25.24 -2.59 3.69
N SER A 82 -24.74 -1.63 4.47
CA SER A 82 -25.14 -0.23 4.31
C SER A 82 -24.50 0.40 3.08
N ASN A 83 -25.19 1.35 2.49
CA ASN A 83 -24.66 2.32 1.55
C ASN A 83 -24.77 3.70 2.19
N PHE A 84 -23.80 3.99 3.05
CA PHE A 84 -23.69 5.22 3.82
C PHE A 84 -22.77 6.19 3.10
N GLN A 85 -23.35 7.26 2.55
CA GLN A 85 -22.63 8.27 1.79
C GLN A 85 -22.91 9.68 2.30
N SER A 86 -21.93 10.57 2.20
CA SER A 86 -22.13 12.01 2.40
C SER A 86 -21.34 12.82 1.39
N LEU A 87 -21.91 13.89 0.82
CA LEU A 87 -21.21 14.73 -0.18
C LEU A 87 -20.02 15.51 0.42
N ALA A 88 -20.16 15.98 1.67
CA ALA A 88 -19.10 16.65 2.43
C ALA A 88 -19.00 16.04 3.84
N VAL A 89 -17.77 15.80 4.30
CA VAL A 89 -17.50 15.14 5.58
C VAL A 89 -16.41 15.88 6.35
N ASP A 90 -16.68 16.44 7.52
CA ASP A 90 -15.66 17.21 8.25
C ASP A 90 -15.65 16.85 9.73
N ASN A 91 -14.50 16.46 10.27
CA ASN A 91 -14.33 16.11 11.67
C ASN A 91 -15.32 15.01 12.13
N VAL A 92 -15.15 13.80 11.59
CA VAL A 92 -16.03 12.66 11.88
C VAL A 92 -15.22 11.51 12.45
N LEU A 93 -15.70 10.96 13.57
CA LEU A 93 -15.10 9.82 14.25
C LEU A 93 -16.02 8.60 14.19
N PHE A 94 -15.48 7.50 13.66
CA PHE A 94 -16.02 6.17 13.83
C PHE A 94 -15.16 5.46 14.89
N LEU A 95 -15.76 5.10 16.02
CA LEU A 95 -15.09 4.49 17.15
C LEU A 95 -15.72 3.14 17.47
N ARG A 96 -14.93 2.06 17.40
CA ARG A 96 -15.39 0.69 17.66
C ARG A 96 -16.63 0.32 16.86
N THR A 97 -16.63 0.73 15.58
CA THR A 97 -17.73 0.41 14.65
C THR A 97 -17.43 -0.85 13.87
N ASP A 98 -18.48 -1.49 13.38
CA ASP A 98 -18.38 -2.76 12.66
C ASP A 98 -19.20 -2.72 11.36
N THR A 99 -18.64 -3.19 10.25
CA THR A 99 -19.39 -3.30 8.98
C THR A 99 -20.26 -4.55 8.89
N LEU A 100 -20.00 -5.57 9.71
CA LEU A 100 -20.69 -6.86 9.72
C LEU A 100 -20.84 -7.47 8.32
N GLY A 101 -19.78 -7.42 7.52
CA GLY A 101 -19.79 -7.81 6.11
C GLY A 101 -19.50 -6.64 5.17
N GLY A 102 -19.89 -6.84 3.90
CA GLY A 102 -19.73 -5.83 2.85
C GLY A 102 -20.61 -4.61 3.10
N ALA A 103 -19.98 -3.47 3.40
CA ALA A 103 -20.62 -2.17 3.54
C ALA A 103 -19.91 -1.10 2.70
N TYR A 104 -20.64 -0.06 2.32
CA TYR A 104 -20.13 1.09 1.58
C TYR A 104 -20.22 2.33 2.45
N LEU A 105 -19.11 2.70 3.09
CA LEU A 105 -19.00 3.93 3.88
C LEU A 105 -18.12 4.90 3.09
N MET A 106 -18.72 5.91 2.48
CA MET A 106 -18.02 6.74 1.51
C MET A 106 -18.33 8.23 1.63
N SER A 107 -17.34 9.07 1.38
CA SER A 107 -17.55 10.49 1.16
C SER A 107 -17.49 10.84 -0.32
N GLY A 108 -18.30 11.80 -0.72
CA GLY A 108 -18.14 12.56 -1.94
C GLY A 108 -16.75 13.22 -1.99
N ALA A 109 -16.31 13.48 -3.21
CA ALA A 109 -14.95 13.94 -3.50
C ALA A 109 -14.76 15.45 -3.39
N SER A 110 -15.46 16.02 -2.41
CA SER A 110 -15.33 17.42 -2.04
C SER A 110 -13.99 17.63 -1.36
N SER A 111 -13.29 18.71 -1.69
CA SER A 111 -12.12 19.17 -0.92
C SER A 111 -12.48 19.65 0.49
N GLN A 112 -13.76 19.77 0.80
CA GLN A 112 -14.25 20.02 2.16
C GLN A 112 -14.28 18.74 3.00
N SER A 113 -14.10 17.56 2.38
CA SER A 113 -14.07 16.30 3.11
C SER A 113 -12.70 16.12 3.78
N LYS A 114 -12.63 16.22 5.10
CA LYS A 114 -11.37 16.17 5.86
C LYS A 114 -11.55 15.63 7.28
N ASN A 115 -10.44 15.20 7.88
CA ASN A 115 -10.36 14.80 9.28
C ASN A 115 -11.37 13.70 9.65
N VAL A 116 -11.34 12.61 8.88
CA VAL A 116 -12.14 11.41 9.17
C VAL A 116 -11.26 10.39 9.87
N ARG A 117 -11.73 9.84 10.99
CA ARG A 117 -10.97 8.87 11.76
C ARG A 117 -11.81 7.62 12.01
N PHE A 118 -11.21 6.47 11.74
CA PHE A 118 -11.69 5.17 12.16
C PHE A 118 -10.76 4.65 13.24
N VAL A 119 -11.29 4.36 14.42
CA VAL A 119 -10.51 3.97 15.59
C VAL A 119 -11.10 2.68 16.16
N GLU A 120 -10.29 1.62 16.21
CA GLU A 120 -10.70 0.31 16.74
C GLU A 120 -11.91 -0.29 16.00
N CYS A 121 -12.09 0.06 14.73
CA CYS A 121 -13.17 -0.44 13.89
C CYS A 121 -12.82 -1.80 13.25
N ASP A 122 -13.84 -2.60 12.95
CA ASP A 122 -13.71 -3.84 12.20
C ASP A 122 -14.37 -3.72 10.81
N PHE A 123 -13.59 -4.02 9.76
CA PHE A 123 -13.99 -3.98 8.35
C PHE A 123 -13.93 -5.38 7.75
N GLY A 124 -14.76 -6.29 8.26
CA GLY A 124 -14.74 -7.70 7.87
C GLY A 124 -15.78 -8.05 6.83
N GLY A 125 -15.37 -8.71 5.74
CA GLY A 125 -16.20 -9.57 4.90
C GLY A 125 -15.89 -11.05 5.12
N ASP A 126 -16.78 -11.92 4.66
CA ASP A 126 -16.63 -13.39 4.69
C ASP A 126 -16.35 -14.00 3.30
N ASP A 127 -16.50 -13.22 2.24
CA ASP A 127 -16.31 -13.65 0.85
C ASP A 127 -14.99 -13.11 0.28
N ALA A 128 -14.05 -14.00 -0.02
CA ALA A 128 -12.75 -13.67 -0.61
C ALA A 128 -12.83 -13.17 -2.06
N ASN A 129 -14.00 -13.25 -2.71
CA ASN A 129 -14.20 -12.74 -4.06
C ASN A 129 -14.20 -11.19 -4.07
N PRO A 130 -13.23 -10.53 -4.73
CA PRO A 130 -13.15 -9.07 -4.74
C PRO A 130 -14.39 -8.35 -5.30
N ASN A 131 -15.20 -9.02 -6.12
CA ASN A 131 -16.45 -8.48 -6.65
C ASN A 131 -17.56 -8.36 -5.60
N ARG A 132 -17.31 -8.88 -4.39
CA ARG A 132 -18.26 -8.94 -3.27
C ARG A 132 -17.81 -8.06 -2.11
N TYR A 133 -16.64 -7.43 -2.22
CA TYR A 133 -16.11 -6.54 -1.21
C TYR A 133 -16.98 -5.29 -1.07
N GLY A 134 -17.16 -4.84 0.17
CA GLY A 134 -17.57 -3.47 0.45
C GLY A 134 -16.41 -2.48 0.26
N ALA A 135 -16.68 -1.20 0.50
CA ALA A 135 -15.67 -0.16 0.39
C ALA A 135 -15.79 0.92 1.48
N ILE A 136 -14.66 1.23 2.10
CA ILE A 136 -14.49 2.40 2.96
C ILE A 136 -13.70 3.44 2.17
N SER A 137 -14.26 4.65 1.98
CA SER A 137 -13.63 5.67 1.13
C SER A 137 -13.83 7.10 1.61
N PHE A 138 -12.79 7.71 2.15
CA PHE A 138 -12.85 9.09 2.64
C PHE A 138 -11.66 9.94 2.17
N HIS A 139 -11.79 11.27 2.26
CA HIS A 139 -10.70 12.21 2.01
C HIS A 139 -10.12 12.68 3.35
N ASP A 140 -8.79 12.77 3.45
CA ASP A 140 -8.02 12.95 4.69
C ASP A 140 -8.50 12.03 5.82
N VAL A 141 -8.09 10.75 5.73
CA VAL A 141 -8.60 9.66 6.58
C VAL A 141 -7.48 8.93 7.31
N SER A 142 -7.72 8.63 8.60
CA SER A 142 -6.90 7.69 9.37
C SER A 142 -7.69 6.45 9.76
N TYR A 143 -7.02 5.30 9.68
CA TYR A 143 -7.42 4.01 10.21
C TYR A 143 -6.45 3.67 11.34
N GLU A 144 -6.95 3.58 12.56
CA GLU A 144 -6.14 3.46 13.79
C GLU A 144 -6.58 2.23 14.57
N ARG A 145 -5.69 1.25 14.73
CA ARG A 145 -5.98 -0.02 15.42
C ARG A 145 -7.19 -0.77 14.84
N CYS A 146 -7.45 -0.59 13.54
CA CYS A 146 -8.54 -1.27 12.85
C CYS A 146 -8.18 -2.72 12.50
N THR A 147 -9.22 -3.55 12.41
CA THR A 147 -9.15 -4.92 11.89
C THR A 147 -10.03 -5.08 10.66
N GLY A 148 -9.92 -6.23 9.99
CA GLY A 148 -10.81 -6.57 8.89
C GLY A 148 -10.12 -7.40 7.80
N GLN A 149 -10.92 -7.82 6.83
CA GLN A 149 -10.46 -8.52 5.62
C GLN A 149 -11.57 -8.48 4.57
N TYR A 150 -11.21 -8.77 3.32
CA TYR A 150 -12.13 -8.85 2.19
C TYR A 150 -12.92 -7.56 1.95
N MET A 151 -12.20 -6.44 2.03
CA MET A 151 -12.74 -5.09 1.89
C MET A 151 -11.80 -4.21 1.07
N VAL A 152 -12.38 -3.22 0.39
CA VAL A 152 -11.61 -2.11 -0.17
C VAL A 152 -11.48 -1.02 0.89
N VAL A 153 -10.27 -0.78 1.37
CA VAL A 153 -9.99 0.28 2.36
C VAL A 153 -9.17 1.35 1.67
N LYS A 154 -9.81 2.46 1.29
CA LYS A 154 -9.23 3.49 0.43
C LYS A 154 -9.39 4.90 0.95
N GLY A 155 -8.47 5.78 0.55
CA GLY A 155 -8.61 7.21 0.80
C GLY A 155 -8.06 8.12 -0.30
N HIS A 156 -8.23 9.42 -0.08
CA HIS A 156 -7.69 10.51 -0.88
C HIS A 156 -7.08 11.58 0.04
N GLY A 157 -6.24 12.47 -0.50
CA GLY A 157 -5.59 13.51 0.30
C GLY A 157 -4.48 12.92 1.16
N VAL A 158 -4.63 12.89 2.47
CA VAL A 158 -3.75 12.15 3.40
C VAL A 158 -4.43 10.86 3.84
N VAL A 159 -3.75 9.72 3.68
CA VAL A 159 -4.27 8.41 4.09
C VAL A 159 -3.29 7.75 5.05
N ILE A 160 -3.77 7.42 6.24
CA ILE A 160 -2.95 6.84 7.32
C ILE A 160 -3.54 5.51 7.75
N TYR A 161 -2.73 4.46 7.74
CA TYR A 161 -2.99 3.20 8.43
C TYR A 161 -2.00 3.11 9.59
N ARG A 162 -2.50 3.01 10.81
CA ARG A 162 -1.67 3.01 12.01
C ARG A 162 -2.09 1.93 12.99
N ASP A 163 -1.15 1.09 13.40
CA ASP A 163 -1.37 0.01 14.38
C ASP A 163 -2.48 -0.98 13.96
N CYS A 164 -2.82 -1.04 12.66
CA CYS A 164 -3.88 -1.90 12.14
C CYS A 164 -3.45 -3.36 11.98
N ARG A 165 -4.44 -4.26 12.01
CA ARG A 165 -4.27 -5.71 11.78
C ARG A 165 -5.29 -6.21 10.77
N PHE A 166 -4.88 -6.29 9.52
CA PHE A 166 -5.75 -6.73 8.44
C PHE A 166 -5.40 -8.15 7.96
N GLY A 167 -6.42 -8.88 7.52
CA GLY A 167 -6.24 -9.96 6.55
C GLY A 167 -6.09 -9.41 5.14
N PRO A 168 -6.49 -10.16 4.10
CA PRO A 168 -6.43 -9.68 2.73
C PRO A 168 -7.34 -8.47 2.52
N ILE A 169 -6.78 -7.34 2.07
CA ILE A 169 -7.54 -6.13 1.72
C ILE A 169 -7.02 -5.52 0.43
N TYR A 170 -7.84 -4.65 -0.18
CA TYR A 170 -7.42 -3.78 -1.27
C TYR A 170 -7.20 -2.36 -0.75
N ALA A 171 -5.93 -1.96 -0.65
CA ALA A 171 -5.52 -0.62 -0.23
C ALA A 171 -5.40 0.31 -1.44
N ALA A 172 -6.53 0.87 -1.91
CA ALA A 172 -6.61 1.63 -3.16
C ALA A 172 -6.58 3.15 -2.95
N ASN A 173 -5.41 3.78 -2.85
CA ASN A 173 -5.28 5.18 -2.44
C ASN A 173 -5.10 6.17 -3.61
N GLY A 174 -5.89 7.23 -3.61
CA GLY A 174 -6.01 8.08 -4.80
C GLY A 174 -6.72 7.36 -5.96
N SER A 175 -7.06 8.10 -7.01
CA SER A 175 -7.72 7.53 -8.20
C SER A 175 -7.56 8.41 -9.42
N LYS A 176 -7.62 7.80 -10.60
CA LYS A 176 -7.71 8.48 -11.89
C LYS A 176 -8.96 8.02 -12.62
N THR A 177 -9.85 8.96 -12.90
CA THR A 177 -10.94 8.78 -13.86
C THR A 177 -10.67 9.61 -15.11
N SER A 178 -11.45 9.42 -16.17
CA SER A 178 -11.34 10.24 -17.39
C SER A 178 -11.52 11.74 -17.15
N ARG A 179 -12.14 12.15 -16.02
CA ARG A 179 -12.49 13.54 -15.72
C ARG A 179 -11.68 14.16 -14.58
N LYS A 180 -11.11 13.36 -13.69
CA LYS A 180 -10.44 13.86 -12.47
C LYS A 180 -9.36 12.91 -12.00
N ILE A 181 -8.23 13.49 -11.59
CA ILE A 181 -7.19 12.81 -10.79
C ILE A 181 -7.37 13.25 -9.34
N ARG A 182 -7.42 12.29 -8.43
CA ARG A 182 -7.39 12.49 -6.98
C ARG A 182 -6.13 11.82 -6.47
N ARG A 183 -5.31 12.57 -5.75
CA ARG A 183 -4.04 12.07 -5.24
C ARG A 183 -4.15 11.67 -3.78
N ALA A 184 -3.22 10.85 -3.33
CA ALA A 184 -3.04 10.50 -1.92
C ALA A 184 -1.56 10.53 -1.51
N THR A 185 -1.27 11.11 -0.36
CA THR A 185 -0.07 10.84 0.42
C THR A 185 -0.40 9.71 1.39
N THR A 186 0.26 8.56 1.25
CA THR A 186 -0.10 7.35 2.00
C THR A 186 0.98 6.97 3.02
N TYR A 187 0.56 6.72 4.26
CA TYR A 187 1.37 6.20 5.36
C TYR A 187 0.80 4.88 5.87
N ILE A 188 1.63 3.85 5.94
CA ILE A 188 1.32 2.56 6.59
C ILE A 188 2.36 2.36 7.70
N GLU A 189 1.93 2.43 8.95
CA GLU A 189 2.81 2.50 10.11
C GLU A 189 2.39 1.47 11.18
N ASN A 190 3.33 0.65 11.64
CA ASN A 190 3.12 -0.33 12.70
C ASN A 190 1.99 -1.33 12.39
N CYS A 191 1.78 -1.68 11.13
CA CYS A 191 0.68 -2.54 10.72
C CYS A 191 1.12 -4.00 10.56
N THR A 192 0.15 -4.91 10.69
CA THR A 192 0.31 -6.32 10.36
C THR A 192 -0.75 -6.74 9.34
N PHE A 193 -0.30 -7.34 8.25
CA PHE A 193 -1.15 -7.85 7.18
C PHE A 193 -0.95 -9.34 6.99
N LYS A 194 -2.03 -10.12 7.07
CA LYS A 194 -2.05 -11.57 6.80
C LYS A 194 -2.59 -11.85 5.41
N GLY A 195 -2.07 -12.89 4.76
CA GLY A 195 -2.32 -13.19 3.36
C GLY A 195 -1.78 -12.12 2.41
N GLN A 196 -2.35 -12.06 1.21
CA GLN A 196 -1.96 -11.10 0.20
C GLN A 196 -2.63 -9.74 0.41
N THR A 197 -1.80 -8.71 0.56
CA THR A 197 -2.23 -7.31 0.57
C THR A 197 -1.84 -6.66 -0.73
N ASP A 198 -2.85 -6.13 -1.42
CA ASP A 198 -2.70 -5.44 -2.70
C ASP A 198 -2.74 -3.93 -2.45
N ILE A 199 -1.60 -3.24 -2.63
CA ILE A 199 -1.60 -1.79 -2.83
C ILE A 199 -2.05 -1.57 -4.27
N ALA A 200 -3.37 -1.61 -4.43
CA ALA A 200 -4.03 -1.53 -5.72
C ALA A 200 -3.61 -0.26 -6.47
N ARG A 201 -3.75 -0.28 -7.79
CA ARG A 201 -3.35 0.81 -8.69
C ARG A 201 -3.79 2.19 -8.19
N SER A 202 -2.84 2.89 -7.60
CA SER A 202 -3.05 4.13 -6.85
C SER A 202 -2.48 5.35 -7.58
N MET A 203 -3.01 6.53 -7.27
CA MET A 203 -2.46 7.82 -7.71
C MET A 203 -1.89 8.53 -6.49
N LEU A 204 -0.58 8.41 -6.29
CA LEU A 204 0.10 8.82 -5.07
C LEU A 204 1.00 10.03 -5.31
N THR A 205 1.00 10.96 -4.35
CA THR A 205 2.06 11.96 -4.21
C THR A 205 3.31 11.33 -3.60
N SER A 206 3.15 10.50 -2.57
CA SER A 206 4.23 9.70 -1.96
C SER A 206 3.66 8.47 -1.25
N LEU A 207 4.53 7.49 -1.01
CA LEU A 207 4.23 6.27 -0.25
C LEU A 207 5.27 6.08 0.85
N THR A 208 4.82 5.86 2.08
CA THR A 208 5.70 5.48 3.20
C THR A 208 5.12 4.27 3.91
N ILE A 209 5.91 3.21 4.01
CA ILE A 209 5.60 1.99 4.76
C ILE A 209 6.70 1.81 5.81
N ARG A 210 6.32 1.75 7.09
CA ARG A 210 7.25 1.69 8.21
C ARG A 210 6.84 0.67 9.27
N ASN A 211 7.82 -0.01 9.86
CA ASN A 211 7.63 -0.87 11.03
C ASN A 211 6.49 -1.89 10.86
N SER A 212 6.33 -2.42 9.65
CA SER A 212 5.13 -3.18 9.28
C SER A 212 5.47 -4.59 8.81
N ASN A 213 4.54 -5.51 9.06
CA ASN A 213 4.68 -6.92 8.73
C ASN A 213 3.66 -7.30 7.65
N PHE A 214 4.12 -7.98 6.62
CA PHE A 214 3.28 -8.51 5.55
C PHE A 214 3.53 -10.00 5.38
N GLU A 215 2.49 -10.78 5.12
CA GLU A 215 2.71 -12.11 4.54
C GLU A 215 3.15 -11.94 3.08
N VAL A 216 2.35 -11.23 2.29
CA VAL A 216 2.69 -10.84 0.91
C VAL A 216 2.25 -9.40 0.65
N LEU A 217 3.17 -8.58 0.13
CA LEU A 217 2.91 -7.21 -0.30
C LEU A 217 2.98 -7.12 -1.83
N GLU A 218 1.83 -6.93 -2.47
CA GLU A 218 1.75 -6.70 -3.92
C GLU A 218 1.67 -5.19 -4.22
N ILE A 219 2.52 -4.73 -5.13
CA ILE A 219 2.52 -3.36 -5.66
C ILE A 219 1.76 -3.34 -6.99
N GLY A 220 0.52 -2.85 -6.97
CA GLY A 220 -0.41 -2.88 -8.10
C GLY A 220 -0.20 -1.81 -9.19
N LYS A 221 1.04 -1.53 -9.64
CA LYS A 221 1.34 -0.52 -10.68
C LYS A 221 0.88 0.89 -10.31
N SER A 222 1.13 1.28 -9.06
CA SER A 222 0.78 2.61 -8.55
C SER A 222 1.64 3.71 -9.18
N THR A 223 1.02 4.84 -9.53
CA THR A 223 1.71 6.06 -9.99
C THR A 223 2.12 6.86 -8.77
N VAL A 224 3.43 7.00 -8.51
CA VAL A 224 3.98 7.84 -7.44
C VAL A 224 4.70 9.03 -8.05
N GLU A 225 4.25 10.24 -7.76
CA GLU A 225 4.86 11.48 -8.29
C GLU A 225 6.17 11.82 -7.58
N GLY A 226 6.22 11.57 -6.27
CA GLY A 226 7.37 11.78 -5.42
C GLY A 226 8.00 10.46 -5.01
N ASP A 227 8.22 10.32 -3.71
CA ASP A 227 9.13 9.32 -3.16
C ASP A 227 8.38 8.12 -2.58
N VAL A 228 9.02 6.96 -2.70
CA VAL A 228 8.64 5.73 -2.03
C VAL A 228 9.67 5.44 -0.95
N LEU A 229 9.21 5.26 0.29
CA LEU A 229 10.01 4.78 1.41
C LEU A 229 9.40 3.50 1.97
N ILE A 230 10.21 2.46 2.06
CA ILE A 230 9.90 1.20 2.73
C ILE A 230 11.00 0.98 3.76
N GLU A 231 10.64 0.96 5.03
CA GLU A 231 11.61 0.97 6.13
C GLU A 231 11.15 0.07 7.27
N ASP A 232 12.07 -0.71 7.84
CA ASP A 232 11.77 -1.61 8.96
C ASP A 232 10.59 -2.56 8.63
N VAL A 233 10.55 -3.07 7.39
CA VAL A 233 9.50 -3.97 6.91
C VAL A 233 9.96 -5.43 6.95
N GLN A 234 9.08 -6.31 7.42
CA GLN A 234 9.26 -7.75 7.36
C GLN A 234 8.18 -8.33 6.46
N ALA A 235 8.56 -9.03 5.39
CA ALA A 235 7.60 -9.62 4.46
C ALA A 235 7.96 -11.06 4.07
N GLY A 236 6.97 -11.87 3.70
CA GLY A 236 7.21 -13.08 2.92
C GLY A 236 7.78 -12.73 1.56
N ALA A 237 7.05 -11.91 0.80
CA ALA A 237 7.50 -11.31 -0.45
C ALA A 237 6.96 -9.90 -0.61
N MET A 238 7.71 -9.06 -1.33
CA MET A 238 7.21 -7.86 -1.97
C MET A 238 7.41 -7.98 -3.47
N TYR A 239 6.34 -7.91 -4.25
CA TYR A 239 6.41 -8.08 -5.70
C TYR A 239 5.55 -7.10 -6.47
N GLY A 240 5.80 -7.01 -7.77
CA GLY A 240 5.19 -6.04 -8.66
C GLY A 240 6.02 -4.77 -8.79
N GLU A 241 5.64 -3.92 -9.72
CA GLU A 241 6.35 -2.68 -10.03
C GLU A 241 5.47 -1.46 -9.77
N PHE A 242 6.09 -0.34 -9.45
CA PHE A 242 5.41 0.95 -9.55
C PHE A 242 5.25 1.35 -11.03
N TRP A 243 4.21 2.10 -11.35
CA TRP A 243 4.12 2.69 -12.69
C TRP A 243 5.18 3.80 -12.89
N THR A 244 5.40 4.59 -11.84
CA THR A 244 6.40 5.66 -11.77
C THR A 244 6.72 5.93 -10.30
N ALA A 245 7.94 6.35 -10.04
CA ALA A 245 8.39 6.92 -8.77
C ALA A 245 9.57 7.86 -9.07
N ARG A 246 9.71 8.95 -8.30
CA ARG A 246 10.90 9.81 -8.40
C ARG A 246 12.12 9.15 -7.74
N SER A 247 11.90 8.53 -6.59
CA SER A 247 12.92 7.73 -5.92
C SER A 247 12.30 6.59 -5.13
N ILE A 248 13.03 5.48 -5.00
CA ILE A 248 12.66 4.34 -4.16
C ILE A 248 13.76 4.12 -3.13
N THR A 249 13.41 4.15 -1.85
CA THR A 249 14.30 3.79 -0.74
C THR A 249 13.71 2.61 0.00
N ILE A 250 14.47 1.52 0.10
CA ILE A 250 14.14 0.35 0.90
C ILE A 250 15.26 0.18 1.92
N ARG A 251 14.93 0.16 3.21
CA ARG A 251 15.96 -0.01 4.24
C ARG A 251 15.55 -0.80 5.46
N ASN A 252 16.53 -1.40 6.14
CA ASN A 252 16.34 -2.16 7.37
C ASN A 252 15.24 -3.23 7.25
N SER A 253 15.13 -3.88 6.09
CA SER A 253 13.98 -4.72 5.76
C SER A 253 14.39 -6.14 5.42
N ASN A 254 13.53 -7.11 5.76
CA ASN A 254 13.75 -8.53 5.48
C ASN A 254 12.62 -9.08 4.62
N PHE A 255 12.98 -9.78 3.54
CA PHE A 255 12.05 -10.43 2.63
C PHE A 255 12.38 -11.92 2.58
N ARG A 256 11.54 -12.76 3.17
CA ARG A 256 11.83 -14.19 3.36
C ARG A 256 11.97 -14.98 2.05
N GLY A 257 11.30 -14.52 0.99
CA GLY A 257 11.23 -15.23 -0.28
C GLY A 257 10.27 -16.41 -0.21
N ILE A 258 9.18 -16.35 -0.97
CA ILE A 258 8.16 -17.40 -0.99
C ILE A 258 7.61 -17.57 -2.42
N ASN A 259 6.91 -18.68 -2.66
CA ASN A 259 6.10 -18.81 -3.87
C ASN A 259 4.87 -17.91 -3.76
N VAL A 260 4.67 -17.08 -4.78
CA VAL A 260 3.49 -16.22 -4.95
C VAL A 260 2.76 -16.63 -6.22
N ASN A 261 1.46 -16.33 -6.29
CA ASN A 261 0.65 -16.54 -7.48
C ASN A 261 0.10 -15.19 -7.97
N PRO A 262 0.87 -14.44 -8.79
CA PRO A 262 0.43 -13.14 -9.28
C PRO A 262 -0.82 -13.28 -10.13
N LYS A 263 -1.79 -12.36 -9.97
CA LYS A 263 -3.10 -12.44 -10.64
C LYS A 263 -3.03 -12.52 -12.16
N ASP A 264 -1.97 -11.97 -12.76
CA ASP A 264 -1.77 -11.89 -14.21
C ASP A 264 -0.89 -13.03 -14.76
N TRP A 265 -0.49 -14.01 -13.94
CA TRP A 265 0.44 -15.09 -14.33
C TRP A 265 -0.24 -16.46 -14.23
N TYR A 266 0.17 -17.39 -15.09
CA TYR A 266 -0.42 -18.74 -15.17
C TYR A 266 0.24 -19.78 -14.25
N HIS A 267 1.30 -19.41 -13.51
CA HIS A 267 2.05 -20.31 -12.66
C HIS A 267 2.59 -19.60 -11.40
N GLU A 268 2.89 -20.39 -10.37
CA GLU A 268 3.55 -19.89 -9.15
C GLU A 268 4.98 -19.45 -9.44
N LEU A 269 5.38 -18.36 -8.79
CA LEU A 269 6.69 -17.75 -8.94
C LEU A 269 7.35 -17.60 -7.58
N TYR A 270 8.63 -17.93 -7.47
CA TYR A 270 9.39 -17.53 -6.30
C TYR A 270 9.67 -16.02 -6.34
N ARG A 271 9.30 -15.29 -5.29
CA ARG A 271 9.56 -13.86 -5.12
C ARG A 271 9.97 -13.54 -3.70
N ALA A 272 10.91 -12.62 -3.55
CA ALA A 272 11.30 -12.00 -2.30
C ALA A 272 11.16 -10.48 -2.40
N LEU A 273 11.80 -9.84 -3.38
CA LEU A 273 11.85 -8.38 -3.50
C LEU A 273 11.86 -7.88 -4.95
N ASP A 274 10.79 -7.20 -5.37
CA ASP A 274 10.78 -6.37 -6.58
C ASP A 274 10.88 -4.88 -6.23
N CYS A 275 11.99 -4.25 -6.61
CA CYS A 275 12.23 -2.82 -6.51
C CYS A 275 12.29 -2.23 -7.92
N ALA A 276 11.11 -1.97 -8.50
CA ALA A 276 10.98 -1.67 -9.91
C ALA A 276 10.00 -0.54 -10.24
N VAL A 277 10.23 0.11 -11.39
CA VAL A 277 9.24 0.95 -12.08
C VAL A 277 9.04 0.45 -13.51
N SER A 278 7.87 0.70 -14.10
CA SER A 278 7.59 0.34 -15.49
C SER A 278 8.61 0.94 -16.46
N LYS A 279 9.06 0.12 -17.43
CA LYS A 279 10.11 0.43 -18.41
C LYS A 279 9.94 1.78 -19.12
N GLU A 280 8.70 2.15 -19.44
CA GLU A 280 8.37 3.39 -20.13
C GLU A 280 8.48 4.66 -19.27
N ASN A 281 8.68 4.53 -17.96
CA ASN A 281 8.84 5.63 -17.01
C ASN A 281 10.19 5.60 -16.28
N LEU A 282 11.17 4.83 -16.78
CA LEU A 282 12.52 4.76 -16.20
C LEU A 282 13.21 6.13 -16.14
N ASP A 283 12.89 7.04 -17.06
CA ASP A 283 13.43 8.40 -17.11
C ASP A 283 13.04 9.23 -15.87
N LYS A 284 11.95 8.88 -15.19
CA LYS A 284 11.44 9.56 -13.99
C LYS A 284 12.13 9.09 -12.71
N LEU A 285 12.61 7.84 -12.67
CA LEU A 285 13.28 7.27 -11.51
C LEU A 285 14.70 7.84 -11.37
N GLN A 286 14.90 8.82 -10.48
CA GLN A 286 16.19 9.48 -10.30
C GLN A 286 17.12 8.72 -9.37
N ALA A 287 16.60 8.15 -8.28
CA ALA A 287 17.40 7.54 -7.25
C ALA A 287 16.80 6.24 -6.72
N VAL A 288 17.65 5.23 -6.53
CA VAL A 288 17.31 3.99 -5.83
C VAL A 288 18.30 3.75 -4.71
N THR A 289 17.81 3.44 -3.52
CA THR A 289 18.63 3.07 -2.37
C THR A 289 18.06 1.81 -1.73
N VAL A 290 18.89 0.78 -1.62
CA VAL A 290 18.59 -0.46 -0.92
C VAL A 290 19.67 -0.62 0.15
N GLU A 291 19.30 -0.48 1.42
CA GLU A 291 20.27 -0.39 2.53
C GLU A 291 19.87 -1.27 3.72
N ASN A 292 20.77 -2.12 4.23
CA ASN A 292 20.46 -3.04 5.34
C ASN A 292 19.27 -3.96 4.99
N VAL A 293 19.29 -4.57 3.80
CA VAL A 293 18.23 -5.46 3.32
C VAL A 293 18.73 -6.89 3.22
N GLU A 294 17.95 -7.84 3.76
CA GLU A 294 18.19 -9.27 3.63
C GLU A 294 17.04 -9.93 2.87
N CYS A 295 17.38 -10.71 1.85
CA CYS A 295 16.43 -11.52 1.12
C CYS A 295 16.73 -13.00 1.35
N GLY A 296 15.67 -13.81 1.44
CA GLY A 296 15.81 -15.26 1.55
C GLY A 296 16.35 -15.89 0.28
N ARG A 297 16.73 -17.16 0.43
CA ARG A 297 17.33 -17.97 -0.61
C ARG A 297 16.26 -18.72 -1.37
N ASP A 298 16.39 -18.71 -2.70
CA ASP A 298 15.67 -19.63 -3.56
C ASP A 298 16.47 -20.92 -3.70
N ASP A 299 16.00 -22.00 -3.06
CA ASP A 299 16.61 -23.32 -3.10
C ASP A 299 16.14 -24.16 -4.31
N LEU A 300 15.33 -23.61 -5.22
CA LEU A 300 15.02 -24.29 -6.46
C LEU A 300 16.30 -24.43 -7.30
N GLU A 301 16.78 -25.67 -7.43
CA GLU A 301 17.93 -26.02 -8.26
C GLU A 301 17.57 -25.86 -9.74
N GLU A 302 17.94 -24.71 -10.30
CA GLU A 302 17.85 -24.43 -11.74
C GLU A 302 18.99 -25.13 -12.49
N TRP A 303 18.91 -26.45 -12.67
CA TRP A 303 19.95 -27.22 -13.37
C TRP A 303 20.11 -26.87 -14.86
N TRP A 304 19.17 -26.10 -15.45
CA TRP A 304 19.19 -25.69 -16.86
C TRP A 304 19.56 -24.21 -17.12
N LEU A 305 19.59 -23.33 -16.10
CA LEU A 305 19.99 -21.92 -16.20
C LEU A 305 21.24 -21.62 -15.36
N ALA A 306 22.33 -22.37 -15.61
CA ALA A 306 23.52 -22.39 -14.74
C ALA A 306 24.25 -21.03 -14.51
N HIS A 307 23.81 -19.94 -15.15
CA HIS A 307 24.42 -18.60 -15.02
C HIS A 307 23.47 -17.43 -15.27
N GLN A 308 22.34 -17.65 -15.94
CA GLN A 308 21.35 -16.60 -16.15
C GLN A 308 20.47 -16.50 -14.92
N ILE A 309 20.34 -15.28 -14.42
CA ILE A 309 19.25 -14.91 -13.53
C ILE A 309 18.15 -14.45 -14.48
N ASP A 310 17.21 -15.34 -14.79
CA ASP A 310 16.06 -15.07 -15.65
C ASP A 310 15.00 -14.28 -14.85
N ASP A 311 14.53 -13.15 -15.37
CA ASP A 311 13.46 -12.30 -14.80
C ASP A 311 12.23 -13.09 -14.32
N GLU A 312 11.93 -14.24 -14.93
CA GLU A 312 10.82 -15.11 -14.51
C GLU A 312 11.17 -15.92 -13.24
N VAL A 313 12.44 -16.17 -12.98
CA VAL A 313 12.96 -17.13 -11.98
C VAL A 313 13.72 -16.45 -10.82
N THR A 314 14.02 -15.14 -10.90
CA THR A 314 14.70 -14.43 -9.81
C THR A 314 13.76 -14.17 -8.63
N GLY A 315 14.26 -14.40 -7.41
CA GLY A 315 13.60 -13.92 -6.20
C GLY A 315 13.74 -12.42 -5.96
N CYS A 316 14.75 -11.75 -6.52
CA CYS A 316 15.00 -10.33 -6.26
C CYS A 316 15.38 -9.56 -7.53
N TRP A 317 14.59 -8.53 -7.82
CA TRP A 317 14.84 -7.60 -8.91
C TRP A 317 15.01 -6.17 -8.38
N ILE A 318 16.13 -5.53 -8.72
CA ILE A 318 16.42 -4.14 -8.37
C ILE A 318 16.72 -3.35 -9.65
N LEU A 319 15.85 -2.42 -10.01
CA LEU A 319 16.10 -1.42 -11.04
C LEU A 319 16.94 -0.27 -10.47
N GLY A 320 17.86 0.26 -11.27
CA GLY A 320 18.67 1.43 -10.91
C GLY A 320 17.97 2.76 -11.19
N GLY A 321 18.25 3.77 -10.36
CA GLY A 321 17.85 5.16 -10.60
C GLY A 321 18.81 5.89 -11.54
N ARG A 322 18.31 6.78 -12.39
CA ARG A 322 19.07 7.48 -13.44
C ARG A 322 20.28 8.23 -12.92
N ALA A 323 20.16 8.92 -11.79
CA ALA A 323 21.25 9.69 -11.20
C ALA A 323 22.12 8.82 -10.29
N THR A 324 21.50 8.05 -9.41
CA THR A 324 22.20 7.31 -8.36
C THR A 324 21.51 6.00 -8.01
N THR A 325 22.29 4.93 -7.88
CA THR A 325 21.87 3.69 -7.23
C THR A 325 22.86 3.33 -6.13
N VAL A 326 22.35 3.08 -4.94
CA VAL A 326 23.13 2.62 -3.79
C VAL A 326 22.55 1.31 -3.30
N ILE A 327 23.38 0.28 -3.25
CA ILE A 327 23.07 -1.00 -2.61
C ILE A 327 24.11 -1.18 -1.50
N ARG A 328 23.68 -1.11 -0.24
CA ARG A 328 24.60 -1.12 0.91
C ARG A 328 24.17 -2.08 2.00
N ASN A 329 25.12 -2.81 2.60
CA ASN A 329 24.88 -3.70 3.75
C ASN A 329 23.76 -4.70 3.44
N CYS A 330 23.79 -5.27 2.24
CA CYS A 330 22.72 -6.14 1.76
C CYS A 330 23.18 -7.59 1.68
N LYS A 331 22.29 -8.51 2.01
CA LYS A 331 22.47 -9.95 1.80
C LYS A 331 21.36 -10.47 0.90
N ILE A 332 21.66 -10.58 -0.39
CA ILE A 332 20.70 -10.94 -1.44
C ILE A 332 21.30 -12.10 -2.24
N PRO A 333 20.86 -13.35 -2.00
CA PRO A 333 21.47 -14.54 -2.59
C PRO A 333 21.47 -14.55 -4.12
N LYS A 334 20.34 -14.26 -4.76
CA LYS A 334 20.19 -14.16 -6.21
C LYS A 334 19.59 -12.79 -6.54
N ALA A 335 20.33 -11.94 -7.25
CA ALA A 335 19.85 -10.59 -7.60
C ALA A 335 19.97 -10.29 -9.09
N LEU A 336 18.87 -9.86 -9.70
CA LEU A 336 18.89 -9.15 -10.96
C LEU A 336 19.02 -7.65 -10.71
N LEU A 337 20.14 -7.09 -11.15
CA LEU A 337 20.50 -5.69 -10.99
C LEU A 337 20.46 -5.02 -12.36
N ALA A 338 19.26 -4.54 -12.73
CA ALA A 338 19.03 -3.83 -13.98
C ALA A 338 19.37 -2.33 -13.80
N LEU A 339 20.65 -1.98 -13.91
CA LEU A 339 21.16 -0.67 -13.49
C LEU A 339 21.34 0.27 -14.68
N GLN A 340 20.50 1.31 -14.73
CA GLN A 340 20.61 2.42 -15.69
C GLN A 340 20.93 3.70 -14.92
N SER A 341 22.18 3.89 -14.51
CA SER A 341 22.54 4.86 -13.46
C SER A 341 23.83 5.62 -13.75
N ALA A 342 23.83 6.94 -13.53
CA ALA A 342 25.06 7.72 -13.64
C ALA A 342 26.10 7.31 -12.59
N ASN A 343 25.68 7.01 -11.36
CA ASN A 343 26.55 6.54 -10.30
C ASN A 343 25.96 5.31 -9.61
N VAL A 344 26.73 4.23 -9.53
CA VAL A 344 26.39 3.01 -8.81
C VAL A 344 27.42 2.74 -7.72
N LEU A 345 26.93 2.56 -6.49
CA LEU A 345 27.72 2.05 -5.37
C LEU A 345 27.13 0.73 -4.89
N ILE A 346 27.96 -0.31 -4.86
CA ILE A 346 27.68 -1.59 -4.21
C ILE A 346 28.68 -1.72 -3.07
N ASP A 347 28.18 -1.69 -1.84
CA ASP A 347 28.98 -1.50 -0.63
C ASP A 347 28.57 -2.50 0.46
N ASN A 348 29.48 -3.35 0.90
CA ASN A 348 29.18 -4.39 1.88
C ASN A 348 27.98 -5.26 1.43
N TYR A 349 28.14 -5.93 0.28
CA TYR A 349 27.10 -6.77 -0.33
C TYR A 349 27.51 -8.24 -0.26
N GLU A 350 26.57 -9.11 0.09
CA GLU A 350 26.73 -10.56 0.09
C GLU A 350 25.67 -11.23 -0.79
N GLY A 351 26.12 -12.10 -1.70
CA GLY A 351 25.24 -12.89 -2.55
C GLY A 351 25.93 -14.12 -3.13
N GLU A 352 25.14 -14.98 -3.78
CA GLU A 352 25.61 -16.16 -4.51
C GLU A 352 25.73 -15.85 -6.00
N LYS A 353 24.66 -15.29 -6.58
CA LYS A 353 24.59 -14.89 -7.99
C LYS A 353 24.12 -13.45 -8.13
N ALA A 354 24.77 -12.69 -9.01
CA ALA A 354 24.30 -11.36 -9.40
C ALA A 354 24.39 -11.17 -10.91
N SER A 355 23.31 -10.67 -11.50
CA SER A 355 23.22 -10.36 -12.92
C SER A 355 23.12 -8.85 -13.09
N PHE A 356 24.01 -8.30 -13.91
CA PHE A 356 24.03 -6.90 -14.31
C PHE A 356 23.60 -6.74 -15.77
N VAL A 357 23.07 -7.78 -16.41
CA VAL A 357 22.93 -7.88 -17.86
C VAL A 357 22.35 -6.62 -18.50
N SER A 358 23.02 -6.12 -19.54
CA SER A 358 22.65 -4.93 -20.31
C SER A 358 22.56 -3.61 -19.51
N SER A 359 23.12 -3.56 -18.29
CA SER A 359 23.22 -2.33 -17.50
C SER A 359 24.14 -1.30 -18.15
N LYS A 360 23.78 -0.01 -18.00
CA LYS A 360 24.60 1.12 -18.47
C LYS A 360 24.87 2.07 -17.32
N MET A 361 26.14 2.27 -17.00
CA MET A 361 26.59 2.98 -15.82
C MET A 361 27.64 4.04 -16.14
N GLY A 362 27.49 5.23 -15.58
CA GLY A 362 28.54 6.25 -15.62
C GLY A 362 29.72 5.85 -14.73
N SER A 363 29.45 5.45 -13.50
CA SER A 363 30.43 4.81 -12.62
C SER A 363 29.86 3.61 -11.89
N LEU A 364 30.69 2.58 -11.68
CA LEU A 364 30.42 1.44 -10.83
C LEU A 364 31.56 1.30 -9.82
N THR A 365 31.21 1.32 -8.53
CA THR A 365 32.17 1.15 -7.44
C THR A 365 31.73 -0.01 -6.57
N PHE A 366 32.63 -0.98 -6.41
CA PHE A 366 32.49 -2.08 -5.46
C PHE A 366 33.30 -1.80 -4.20
N ARG A 367 32.69 -2.02 -3.03
CA ARG A 367 33.33 -1.98 -1.72
C ARG A 367 32.86 -3.20 -0.94
N ALA A 368 33.80 -3.95 -0.35
CA ALA A 368 33.51 -5.14 0.46
C ALA A 368 32.39 -6.03 -0.15
N THR A 369 32.49 -6.34 -1.44
CA THR A 369 31.45 -7.06 -2.19
C THR A 369 31.83 -8.52 -2.37
N ASN A 370 30.96 -9.40 -1.90
CA ASN A 370 31.10 -10.86 -1.93
C ASN A 370 29.98 -11.45 -2.79
N ILE A 371 30.32 -12.00 -3.97
CA ILE A 371 29.37 -12.73 -4.83
C ILE A 371 30.00 -14.08 -5.14
N THR A 372 29.55 -15.15 -4.49
CA THR A 372 30.41 -16.33 -4.35
C THR A 372 30.38 -17.30 -5.54
N GLN A 373 29.28 -17.37 -6.30
CA GLN A 373 29.10 -18.37 -7.36
C GLN A 373 29.17 -17.79 -8.77
N ALA A 374 28.37 -16.76 -9.09
CA ALA A 374 28.29 -16.24 -10.45
C ALA A 374 28.06 -14.74 -10.54
N ILE A 375 28.74 -14.08 -11.47
CA ILE A 375 28.49 -12.69 -11.85
C ILE A 375 28.31 -12.61 -13.36
N ASP A 376 27.19 -12.07 -13.80
CA ASP A 376 26.91 -11.86 -15.22
C ASP A 376 26.97 -10.37 -15.58
N PHE A 377 27.96 -9.99 -16.39
CA PHE A 377 28.11 -8.64 -16.95
C PHE A 377 27.83 -8.61 -18.46
N THR A 378 27.07 -9.57 -19.01
CA THR A 378 26.76 -9.62 -20.44
C THR A 378 26.14 -8.31 -20.92
N GLY A 379 26.71 -7.70 -21.96
CA GLY A 379 26.26 -6.45 -22.56
C GLY A 379 26.44 -5.20 -21.67
N VAL A 380 27.12 -5.30 -20.53
CA VAL A 380 27.28 -4.19 -19.59
C VAL A 380 28.23 -3.11 -20.12
N GLN A 381 27.85 -1.86 -19.93
CA GLN A 381 28.65 -0.69 -20.30
C GLN A 381 28.90 0.19 -19.06
N VAL A 382 30.17 0.34 -18.67
CA VAL A 382 30.61 1.19 -17.55
C VAL A 382 31.66 2.18 -18.03
N GLN A 383 31.51 3.48 -17.76
CA GLN A 383 32.54 4.47 -18.14
C GLN A 383 33.70 4.53 -17.14
N LYS A 384 33.40 4.38 -15.84
CA LYS A 384 34.39 4.37 -14.75
C LYS A 384 34.14 3.20 -13.81
N LEU A 385 35.08 2.27 -13.73
CA LEU A 385 34.98 1.10 -12.88
C LEU A 385 36.02 1.16 -11.77
N ASP A 386 35.58 1.01 -10.52
CA ASP A 386 36.42 0.70 -9.38
C ASP A 386 36.01 -0.66 -8.81
N ALA A 387 36.72 -1.70 -9.23
CA ALA A 387 36.46 -3.10 -8.85
C ALA A 387 37.34 -3.59 -7.68
N LYS A 388 38.13 -2.71 -7.04
CA LYS A 388 39.08 -3.12 -5.98
C LYS A 388 38.40 -3.79 -4.78
N GLY A 389 37.15 -3.45 -4.50
CA GLY A 389 36.36 -4.03 -3.43
C GLY A 389 35.55 -5.26 -3.82
N LEU A 390 35.67 -5.77 -5.05
CA LEU A 390 35.01 -7.00 -5.49
C LEU A 390 35.90 -8.22 -5.20
N ASN A 391 35.46 -9.10 -4.30
CA ASN A 391 36.21 -10.29 -3.93
C ASN A 391 36.06 -11.40 -4.98
N ARG A 392 37.18 -12.08 -5.26
CA ARG A 392 37.26 -13.22 -6.18
C ARG A 392 37.27 -14.53 -5.41
N PHE A 393 36.50 -15.50 -5.89
CA PHE A 393 36.40 -16.82 -5.27
C PHE A 393 36.79 -17.92 -6.26
N THR A 394 37.41 -18.99 -5.76
CA THR A 394 37.71 -20.18 -6.57
C THR A 394 36.42 -20.79 -7.10
N GLY A 395 36.35 -21.00 -8.42
CA GLY A 395 35.14 -21.54 -9.07
C GLY A 395 34.04 -20.51 -9.36
N GLN A 396 34.23 -19.25 -8.99
CA GLN A 396 33.31 -18.15 -9.34
C GLN A 396 33.26 -17.97 -10.85
N LYS A 397 32.06 -18.10 -11.44
CA LYS A 397 31.83 -17.86 -12.87
C LYS A 397 31.63 -16.37 -13.11
N ILE A 398 32.37 -15.81 -14.05
CA ILE A 398 32.18 -14.41 -14.48
C ILE A 398 31.96 -14.40 -15.99
N VAL A 399 30.84 -13.80 -16.42
CA VAL A 399 30.48 -13.67 -17.83
C VAL A 399 30.64 -12.21 -18.25
N LEU A 400 31.35 -11.97 -19.36
CA LEU A 400 31.70 -10.62 -19.85
C LEU A 400 31.32 -10.42 -21.32
N GLU A 401 30.48 -11.27 -21.90
CA GLU A 401 30.16 -11.23 -23.32
C GLU A 401 29.56 -9.88 -23.74
N GLY A 402 30.16 -9.21 -24.73
CA GLY A 402 29.71 -7.87 -25.17
C GLY A 402 29.85 -6.76 -24.12
N SER A 403 30.58 -7.02 -23.03
CA SER A 403 30.82 -6.07 -21.94
C SER A 403 32.10 -5.26 -22.15
N ASN A 404 32.18 -4.05 -21.59
CA ASN A 404 33.42 -3.30 -21.48
C ASN A 404 34.06 -3.37 -20.06
N VAL A 405 33.51 -4.23 -19.19
CA VAL A 405 33.99 -4.44 -17.82
C VAL A 405 35.34 -5.18 -17.83
N SER A 406 36.29 -4.70 -17.02
CA SER A 406 37.59 -5.33 -16.78
C SER A 406 37.82 -5.47 -15.27
N LEU A 407 38.17 -6.68 -14.82
CA LEU A 407 38.15 -7.08 -13.40
C LEU A 407 39.50 -7.62 -12.93
#